data_AF-A0A812PGD2-F1
#
_entry.id   AF-A0A812PGD2-F1
#
_cell.length_a   1.000
_cell.length_b   1.000
_cell.length_c   1.000
_cell.angle_alpha   90.00
_cell.angle_beta   90.00
_cell.angle_gamma   90.00
#
_symmetry.space_group_name_H-M   'P 1'
#
loop_
_entity.id
_entity.type
_entity.pdbx_description
1 polymer ?
#
loop_
_entity_poly.entity_id
_entity_poly.type
_entity_poly.pdbx_seq_one_letter_code
_entity_poly.pdbx_strand_id
1 'polypeptide(L)'
;MTFSEEDAEQELLELFTCHRSDTIDKHEPYPWLKTSGLGGEKRKLATENEKKNYQRPTLQVTQRQATERIQYQLPASPNAGRVLAHAASTVEALFQQHGPMVFKIGWTHDAVWRWSNRRYGYQYDPHDCWDCMVVLFVATNPFGPAMLEAALIDKFTSAWSAPGDASSGSGSFMTYVVYRSFKHPPKESGTFKRPPKS
;
A
#
# COMPACT_ATOMS: atom_id res chain seq x y z
N MET A 1 19.69 -37.03 -4.52
CA MET A 1 20.04 -35.68 -4.99
C MET A 1 20.06 -34.80 -3.76
N THR A 2 21.25 -34.56 -3.22
CA THR A 2 21.48 -33.69 -2.06
C THR A 2 21.71 -32.29 -2.60
N PHE A 3 20.78 -31.36 -2.33
CA PHE A 3 20.94 -29.95 -2.64
C PHE A 3 21.92 -29.38 -1.62
N SER A 4 23.08 -28.88 -2.08
CA SER A 4 24.06 -28.22 -1.23
C SER A 4 23.56 -26.83 -0.83
N GLU A 5 23.72 -26.48 0.43
CA GLU A 5 23.30 -25.19 1.02
C GLU A 5 23.95 -23.99 0.31
N GLU A 6 25.13 -24.20 -0.29
CA GLU A 6 25.88 -23.19 -1.06
C GLU A 6 25.18 -22.78 -2.36
N ASP A 7 24.40 -23.67 -3.00
CA ASP A 7 23.71 -23.35 -4.26
C ASP A 7 22.50 -22.41 -4.03
N ALA A 8 21.87 -22.51 -2.85
CA ALA A 8 20.73 -21.66 -2.50
C ALA A 8 21.14 -20.22 -2.18
N GLU A 9 22.32 -20.03 -1.58
CA GLU A 9 22.87 -18.68 -1.34
C GLU A 9 23.31 -18.02 -2.66
N GLN A 10 23.78 -18.81 -3.62
CA GLN A 10 24.23 -18.30 -4.92
C GLN A 10 23.04 -17.88 -5.81
N GLU A 11 21.92 -18.62 -5.79
CA GLU A 11 20.67 -18.18 -6.44
C GLU A 11 20.09 -16.92 -5.79
N LEU A 12 20.15 -16.78 -4.45
CA LEU A 12 19.68 -15.58 -3.76
C LEU A 12 20.56 -14.36 -4.08
N LEU A 13 21.88 -14.54 -4.16
CA LEU A 13 22.80 -13.46 -4.53
C LEU A 13 22.57 -13.01 -5.98
N GLU A 14 22.29 -13.92 -6.91
CA GLU A 14 21.90 -13.58 -8.28
C GLU A 14 20.54 -12.86 -8.34
N LEU A 15 19.56 -13.24 -7.51
CA LEU A 15 18.28 -12.55 -7.40
C LEU A 15 18.39 -11.12 -6.84
N PHE A 16 19.35 -10.86 -5.94
CA PHE A 16 19.60 -9.51 -5.41
C PHE A 16 20.56 -8.66 -6.26
N THR A 17 21.31 -9.27 -7.19
CA THR A 17 22.28 -8.57 -8.06
C THR A 17 21.81 -8.39 -9.50
N CYS A 18 20.74 -9.08 -9.92
CA CYS A 18 20.18 -8.97 -11.26
C CYS A 18 19.34 -7.69 -11.43
N HIS A 19 20.00 -6.52 -11.34
CA HIS A 19 19.74 -5.26 -12.07
C HIS A 19 20.84 -4.20 -11.80
N ARG A 20 22.11 -4.62 -11.66
CA ARG A 20 23.23 -3.69 -11.85
C ARG A 20 23.64 -3.73 -13.31
N SER A 21 23.10 -2.80 -14.10
CA SER A 21 23.45 -2.65 -15.51
C SER A 21 24.90 -2.14 -15.61
N ASP A 22 25.82 -3.04 -15.96
CA ASP A 22 27.26 -2.75 -16.18
C ASP A 22 27.53 -2.11 -17.56
N THR A 23 26.79 -1.05 -17.87
CA THR A 23 27.15 -0.10 -18.94
C THR A 23 26.84 1.33 -18.50
N ILE A 24 27.39 1.76 -17.36
CA ILE A 24 27.66 3.18 -17.13
C ILE A 24 28.96 3.50 -17.86
N ASP A 25 28.81 3.67 -19.17
CA ASP A 25 29.72 4.47 -19.96
C ASP A 25 29.59 5.93 -19.49
N LYS A 26 30.70 6.67 -19.54
CA LYS A 26 30.93 7.99 -18.91
C LYS A 26 30.13 9.15 -19.54
N HIS A 27 28.81 9.01 -19.71
CA HIS A 27 27.94 10.05 -20.24
C HIS A 27 27.08 10.68 -19.13
N GLU A 28 27.06 12.02 -19.10
CA GLU A 28 26.49 12.91 -18.07
C GLU A 28 25.25 12.36 -17.33
N PRO A 29 25.25 12.32 -15.98
CA PRO A 29 24.28 11.52 -15.22
C PRO A 29 22.85 12.09 -15.17
N TYR A 30 22.59 13.32 -15.65
CA TYR A 30 21.25 13.91 -15.57
C TYR A 30 21.02 14.94 -16.69
N PRO A 31 20.58 14.56 -17.90
CA PRO A 31 20.37 15.51 -19.01
C PRO A 31 19.25 16.53 -18.73
N TRP A 32 18.34 16.27 -17.79
CA TRP A 32 17.31 17.21 -17.35
C TRP A 32 17.80 18.23 -16.31
N LEU A 33 19.01 18.08 -15.78
CA LEU A 33 19.59 18.99 -14.78
C LEU A 33 20.43 20.10 -15.41
N LYS A 34 20.04 20.61 -16.58
CA LYS A 34 20.62 21.83 -17.16
C LYS A 34 19.83 23.04 -16.68
N THR A 35 20.18 23.54 -15.51
CA THR A 35 19.89 24.94 -15.14
C THR A 35 20.99 25.83 -15.68
N SER A 36 20.76 26.41 -16.85
CA SER A 36 21.41 27.66 -17.26
C SER A 36 20.31 28.57 -17.74
N GLY A 37 20.11 29.65 -16.97
CA GLY A 37 19.01 30.58 -17.14
C GLY A 37 19.04 31.26 -18.50
N LEU A 38 17.85 31.49 -19.04
CA LEU A 38 17.45 32.57 -19.94
C LEU A 38 15.92 32.50 -20.05
N GLY A 39 15.23 33.63 -19.89
CA GLY A 39 13.84 33.78 -20.30
C GLY A 39 12.79 33.57 -19.21
N GLY A 40 12.71 34.52 -18.27
CA GLY A 40 11.52 34.69 -17.45
C GLY A 40 10.35 35.21 -18.28
N GLU A 41 9.58 34.35 -18.95
CA GLU A 41 8.22 34.71 -19.39
C GLU A 41 7.30 33.53 -19.78
N LYS A 42 7.59 32.29 -19.38
CA LYS A 42 6.73 31.12 -19.70
C LYS A 42 6.41 30.18 -18.52
N ARG A 43 6.57 30.65 -17.27
CA ARG A 43 6.25 29.85 -16.05
C ARG A 43 4.83 30.00 -15.50
N LYS A 44 3.93 30.68 -16.21
CA LYS A 44 2.54 30.88 -15.75
C LYS A 44 1.51 29.91 -16.36
N LEU A 45 1.81 29.16 -17.41
CA LEU A 45 0.83 28.26 -18.05
C LEU A 45 0.94 26.78 -17.64
N ALA A 46 2.11 26.29 -17.20
CA ALA A 46 2.27 24.88 -16.84
C ALA A 46 1.71 24.53 -15.44
N THR A 47 1.62 25.49 -14.54
CA THR A 47 1.14 25.28 -13.16
C THR A 47 -0.38 25.24 -13.02
N GLU A 48 -1.14 25.59 -14.06
CA GLU A 48 -2.60 25.57 -14.01
C GLU A 48 -3.21 24.25 -14.49
N ASN A 49 -2.54 23.54 -15.42
CA ASN A 49 -3.03 22.25 -15.94
C ASN A 49 -2.76 21.06 -15.00
N GLU A 50 -1.65 21.05 -14.26
CA GLU A 50 -1.40 20.01 -13.23
C GLU A 50 -2.34 20.14 -12.01
N LYS A 51 -2.75 21.37 -11.68
CA LYS A 51 -3.75 21.63 -10.63
C LYS A 51 -5.15 21.18 -11.03
N LYS A 52 -5.47 21.15 -12.34
CA LYS A 52 -6.77 20.72 -12.87
C LYS A 52 -6.91 19.19 -12.92
N ASN A 53 -5.82 18.43 -12.88
CA ASN A 53 -5.88 16.96 -12.94
C ASN A 53 -5.91 16.26 -11.57
N TYR A 54 -5.71 17.03 -10.49
CA TYR A 54 -6.16 16.65 -9.14
C TYR A 54 -7.59 17.17 -8.88
N GLN A 55 -8.45 17.18 -9.90
CA GLN A 55 -9.88 17.10 -9.63
C GLN A 55 -10.10 15.81 -8.87
N ARG A 56 -10.48 15.91 -7.58
CA ARG A 56 -10.94 14.79 -6.73
C ARG A 56 -11.65 13.78 -7.63
N PRO A 57 -11.00 12.68 -8.06
CA PRO A 57 -11.71 11.60 -8.71
C PRO A 57 -12.74 11.19 -7.68
N THR A 58 -14.00 11.35 -8.03
CA THR A 58 -15.15 11.42 -7.14
C THR A 58 -15.04 10.39 -6.01
N LEU A 59 -14.54 10.84 -4.85
CA LEU A 59 -14.44 10.09 -3.59
C LEU A 59 -15.80 9.52 -3.14
N GLN A 60 -16.88 9.95 -3.77
CA GLN A 60 -18.24 9.46 -3.50
C GLN A 60 -18.46 8.02 -3.96
N VAL A 61 -17.69 7.49 -4.92
CA VAL A 61 -17.91 6.12 -5.44
C VAL A 61 -17.31 5.06 -4.52
N THR A 62 -16.18 5.32 -3.89
CA THR A 62 -15.51 4.35 -2.99
C THR A 62 -16.13 4.31 -1.60
N GLN A 63 -16.64 5.44 -1.08
CA GLN A 63 -17.18 5.47 0.28
C GLN A 63 -18.57 4.79 0.40
N ARG A 64 -19.36 4.72 -0.68
CA ARG A 64 -20.70 4.09 -0.66
C ARG A 64 -20.69 2.57 -0.53
N GLN A 65 -19.54 1.93 -0.73
CA GLN A 65 -19.38 0.48 -0.61
C GLN A 65 -18.59 0.07 0.66
N ALA A 66 -18.30 1.03 1.54
CA ALA A 66 -17.63 0.75 2.81
C ALA A 66 -18.53 -0.15 3.67
N THR A 67 -18.07 -1.37 3.94
CA THR A 67 -18.67 -2.19 5.00
C THR A 67 -18.34 -1.57 6.36
N GLU A 68 -19.03 -1.96 7.43
CA GLU A 68 -18.72 -1.49 8.80
C GLU A 68 -17.25 -1.70 9.22
N ARG A 69 -16.53 -2.59 8.50
CA ARG A 69 -15.13 -2.93 8.77
C ARG A 69 -14.13 -2.27 7.84
N ILE A 70 -14.56 -1.49 6.84
CA ILE A 70 -13.67 -0.72 5.97
C ILE A 70 -13.83 0.76 6.29
N GLN A 71 -12.77 1.40 6.77
CA GLN A 71 -12.76 2.82 7.12
C GLN A 71 -11.87 3.60 6.15
N TYR A 72 -12.29 4.80 5.77
CA TYR A 72 -11.50 5.68 4.90
C TYR A 72 -10.96 6.84 5.73
N GLN A 73 -9.65 6.85 5.97
CA GLN A 73 -8.94 7.92 6.67
C GLN A 73 -7.95 8.56 5.72
N LEU A 74 -8.46 9.46 4.86
CA LEU A 74 -7.72 10.00 3.73
C LEU A 74 -7.09 11.37 4.06
N PRO A 75 -5.93 11.70 3.48
CA PRO A 75 -5.28 12.97 3.71
C PRO A 75 -6.09 14.11 3.09
N ALA A 76 -6.12 15.26 3.77
CA ALA A 76 -6.77 16.46 3.27
C ALA A 76 -6.05 17.10 2.05
N SER A 77 -4.77 16.75 1.83
CA SER A 77 -3.92 17.32 0.79
C SER A 77 -3.22 16.21 0.00
N PRO A 78 -3.12 16.35 -1.33
CA PRO A 78 -2.47 15.35 -2.18
C PRO A 78 -0.93 15.46 -2.21
N ASN A 79 -0.33 16.39 -1.46
CA ASN A 79 1.13 16.54 -1.44
C ASN A 79 1.78 15.27 -0.83
N ALA A 80 2.74 14.68 -1.53
CA ALA A 80 3.37 13.41 -1.14
C ALA A 80 3.88 13.39 0.32
N GLY A 81 4.54 14.46 0.76
CA GLY A 81 5.02 14.57 2.15
C GLY A 81 3.88 14.61 3.17
N ARG A 82 2.78 15.30 2.84
CA ARG A 82 1.57 15.32 3.69
C ARG A 82 0.82 13.99 3.68
N VAL A 83 0.78 13.30 2.54
CA VAL A 83 0.20 11.95 2.43
C VAL A 83 0.96 10.97 3.32
N LEU A 84 2.30 10.95 3.22
CA LEU A 84 3.15 10.09 4.05
C LEU A 84 2.99 10.41 5.54
N ALA A 85 3.05 11.69 5.93
CA ALA A 85 2.89 12.11 7.31
C ALA A 85 1.51 11.73 7.89
N HIS A 86 0.44 11.95 7.11
CA HIS A 86 -0.93 11.57 7.48
C HIS A 86 -1.06 10.05 7.67
N ALA A 87 -0.60 9.27 6.70
CA ALA A 87 -0.69 7.81 6.75
C ALA A 87 0.09 7.24 7.94
N ALA A 88 1.32 7.74 8.19
CA ALA A 88 2.12 7.29 9.31
C ALA A 88 1.50 7.66 10.66
N SER A 89 1.00 8.89 10.81
CA SER A 89 0.29 9.33 12.03
C SER A 89 -0.98 8.51 12.27
N THR A 90 -1.70 8.13 11.21
CA THR A 90 -2.88 7.27 11.29
C THR A 90 -2.52 5.89 11.84
N VAL A 91 -1.45 5.28 11.33
CA VAL A 91 -0.97 3.97 11.82
C VAL A 91 -0.52 4.05 13.29
N GLU A 92 0.20 5.10 13.68
CA GLU A 92 0.60 5.35 15.07
C GLU A 92 -0.60 5.52 16.01
N ALA A 93 -1.64 6.24 15.57
CA ALA A 93 -2.89 6.38 16.31
C ALA A 93 -3.60 5.03 16.51
N LEU A 94 -3.58 4.15 15.50
CA LEU A 94 -4.11 2.79 15.64
C LEU A 94 -3.35 1.99 16.70
N PHE A 95 -2.01 2.08 16.76
CA PHE A 95 -1.24 1.42 17.82
C PHE A 95 -1.62 1.91 19.21
N GLN A 96 -1.78 3.22 19.39
CA GLN A 96 -2.18 3.80 20.67
C GLN A 96 -3.59 3.36 21.07
N GLN A 97 -4.52 3.34 20.12
CA GLN A 97 -5.92 3.03 20.38
C GLN A 97 -6.18 1.53 20.57
N HIS A 98 -5.52 0.67 19.79
CA HIS A 98 -5.86 -0.75 19.67
C HIS A 98 -4.77 -1.71 20.15
N GLY A 99 -3.57 -1.23 20.50
CA GLY A 99 -2.47 -2.06 20.98
C GLY A 99 -2.77 -2.77 22.33
N PRO A 100 -2.33 -4.02 22.53
CA PRO A 100 -1.54 -4.85 21.63
C PRO A 100 -2.37 -5.37 20.43
N MET A 101 -1.76 -5.40 19.24
CA MET A 101 -2.43 -5.75 17.99
C MET A 101 -1.45 -6.39 16.98
N VAL A 102 -1.99 -7.14 16.02
CA VAL A 102 -1.28 -7.50 14.78
C VAL A 102 -1.80 -6.67 13.62
N PHE A 103 -0.94 -6.34 12.66
CA PHE A 103 -1.31 -5.53 11.51
C PHE A 103 -0.55 -5.95 10.25
N LYS A 104 -1.12 -5.63 9.09
CA LYS A 104 -0.49 -5.73 7.77
C LYS A 104 -0.74 -4.44 7.00
N ILE A 105 0.28 -3.97 6.28
CA ILE A 105 0.16 -2.85 5.35
C ILE A 105 0.15 -3.45 3.94
N GLY A 106 -0.74 -2.93 3.09
CA GLY A 106 -0.90 -3.42 1.75
C GLY A 106 -1.43 -2.34 0.80
N TRP A 107 -1.39 -2.64 -0.48
CA TRP A 107 -2.15 -1.88 -1.48
C TRP A 107 -3.11 -2.78 -2.27
N THR A 108 -4.11 -2.16 -2.89
CA THR A 108 -5.12 -2.84 -3.72
C THR A 108 -5.77 -1.90 -4.71
N HIS A 109 -6.38 -2.45 -5.76
CA HIS A 109 -7.24 -1.71 -6.70
C HIS A 109 -8.71 -1.61 -6.21
N ASP A 110 -9.10 -2.40 -5.21
CA ASP A 110 -10.44 -2.40 -4.64
C ASP A 110 -10.42 -2.92 -3.19
N ALA A 111 -10.66 -2.02 -2.24
CA ALA A 111 -10.68 -2.33 -0.82
C ALA A 111 -11.79 -3.31 -0.44
N VAL A 112 -12.96 -3.21 -1.07
CA VAL A 112 -14.10 -4.09 -0.81
C VAL A 112 -13.75 -5.49 -1.30
N TRP A 113 -13.28 -5.61 -2.54
CA TRP A 113 -12.81 -6.88 -3.07
C TRP A 113 -11.69 -7.47 -2.20
N ARG A 114 -10.70 -6.68 -1.78
CA ARG A 114 -9.60 -7.16 -0.93
C ARG A 114 -10.08 -7.61 0.45
N TRP A 115 -11.10 -6.96 1.01
CA TRP A 115 -11.70 -7.35 2.28
C TRP A 115 -12.54 -8.62 2.15
N SER A 116 -13.43 -8.67 1.15
CA SER A 116 -14.47 -9.69 1.01
C SER A 116 -14.19 -10.75 -0.07
N ASN A 117 -12.96 -10.88 -0.55
CA ASN A 117 -12.61 -11.95 -1.47
C ASN A 117 -12.76 -13.33 -0.78
N ARG A 118 -13.55 -14.25 -1.35
CA ARG A 118 -13.81 -15.55 -0.71
C ARG A 118 -12.56 -16.42 -0.49
N ARG A 119 -11.51 -16.24 -1.30
CA ARG A 119 -10.31 -17.10 -1.28
C ARG A 119 -9.20 -16.53 -0.37
N TYR A 120 -9.01 -15.21 -0.37
CA TYR A 120 -7.91 -14.55 0.34
C TYR A 120 -8.31 -13.21 0.97
N GLY A 121 -9.61 -12.95 1.11
CA GLY A 121 -10.12 -11.74 1.72
C GLY A 121 -9.97 -11.78 3.23
N TYR A 122 -9.57 -10.66 3.82
CA TYR A 122 -9.35 -10.54 5.26
C TYR A 122 -10.59 -10.88 6.09
N GLN A 123 -11.79 -10.68 5.56
CA GLN A 123 -13.04 -11.04 6.23
C GLN A 123 -13.15 -12.55 6.53
N TYR A 124 -12.55 -13.39 5.68
CA TYR A 124 -12.70 -14.84 5.74
C TYR A 124 -11.41 -15.56 6.16
N ASP A 125 -10.39 -14.82 6.55
CA ASP A 125 -9.13 -15.37 7.06
C ASP A 125 -9.35 -16.00 8.45
N PRO A 126 -9.31 -17.34 8.57
CA PRO A 126 -9.58 -18.03 9.83
C PRO A 126 -8.39 -17.99 10.79
N HIS A 127 -7.21 -17.58 10.33
CA HIS A 127 -5.98 -17.58 11.13
C HIS A 127 -5.87 -16.28 11.91
N ASP A 128 -5.89 -15.18 11.17
CA ASP A 128 -5.64 -13.87 11.76
C ASP A 128 -6.91 -13.21 12.30
N CYS A 129 -8.11 -13.52 11.78
CA CYS A 129 -9.39 -12.98 12.25
C CYS A 129 -9.45 -11.44 12.29
N TRP A 130 -9.20 -10.79 11.16
CA TRP A 130 -9.06 -9.34 11.05
C TRP A 130 -10.30 -8.55 11.50
N ASP A 131 -10.07 -7.46 12.25
CA ASP A 131 -11.13 -6.61 12.80
C ASP A 131 -11.57 -5.53 11.80
N CYS A 132 -10.59 -4.81 11.23
CA CYS A 132 -10.85 -3.63 10.41
C CYS A 132 -9.73 -3.38 9.40
N MET A 133 -10.11 -2.87 8.22
CA MET A 133 -9.23 -2.29 7.21
C MET A 133 -9.41 -0.78 7.17
N VAL A 134 -8.32 -0.04 7.27
CA VAL A 134 -8.29 1.41 7.16
C VAL A 134 -7.56 1.80 5.88
N VAL A 135 -8.27 2.42 4.94
CA VAL A 135 -7.71 2.96 3.70
C VAL A 135 -7.08 4.32 4.01
N LEU A 136 -5.77 4.42 3.75
CA LEU A 136 -4.91 5.56 4.09
C LEU A 136 -4.75 6.54 2.92
N PHE A 137 -4.79 6.03 1.69
CA PHE A 137 -4.59 6.83 0.48
C PHE A 137 -5.26 6.20 -0.72
N VAL A 138 -5.76 7.01 -1.65
CA VAL A 138 -6.39 6.58 -2.90
C VAL A 138 -5.82 7.43 -4.05
N ALA A 139 -5.44 6.78 -5.14
CA ALA A 139 -4.93 7.42 -6.35
C ALA A 139 -5.47 6.72 -7.61
N THR A 140 -5.38 7.40 -8.75
CA THR A 140 -5.74 6.84 -10.07
C THR A 140 -4.61 6.02 -10.69
N ASN A 141 -3.39 6.11 -10.17
CA ASN A 141 -2.22 5.35 -10.61
C ASN A 141 -1.74 4.43 -9.49
N PRO A 142 -1.10 3.29 -9.82
CA PRO A 142 -0.67 2.31 -8.83
C PRO A 142 0.61 2.75 -8.09
N PHE A 143 1.42 3.63 -8.70
CA PHE A 143 2.74 3.98 -8.19
C PHE A 143 2.67 4.74 -6.86
N GLY A 144 1.76 5.70 -6.72
CA GLY A 144 1.60 6.46 -5.47
C GLY A 144 1.29 5.53 -4.28
N PRO A 145 0.24 4.70 -4.36
CA PRO A 145 -0.10 3.75 -3.31
C PRO A 145 0.97 2.71 -3.01
N ALA A 146 1.64 2.18 -4.05
CA ALA A 146 2.73 1.21 -3.88
C ALA A 146 3.97 1.83 -3.21
N MET A 147 4.36 3.06 -3.61
CA MET A 147 5.46 3.77 -2.94
C MET A 147 5.12 4.11 -1.49
N LEU A 148 3.87 4.49 -1.21
CA LEU A 148 3.43 4.75 0.16
C LEU A 148 3.43 3.48 1.01
N GLU A 149 2.96 2.35 0.47
CA GLU A 149 3.06 1.04 1.12
C GLU A 149 4.52 0.74 1.48
N ALA A 150 5.44 0.81 0.51
CA ALA A 150 6.85 0.53 0.73
C ALA A 150 7.46 1.42 1.83
N ALA A 151 7.15 2.72 1.83
CA ALA A 151 7.63 3.66 2.85
C ALA A 151 7.07 3.37 4.25
N LEU A 152 5.81 2.94 4.34
CA LEU A 152 5.21 2.57 5.63
C LEU A 152 5.71 1.22 6.14
N ILE A 153 5.91 0.25 5.24
CA ILE A 153 6.58 -1.02 5.56
C ILE A 153 7.99 -0.70 6.09
N ASP A 154 8.81 0.06 5.36
CA ASP A 154 10.15 0.44 5.84
C ASP A 154 10.11 1.07 7.25
N LYS A 155 9.16 1.99 7.50
CA LYS A 155 8.98 2.64 8.79
C LYS A 155 8.54 1.70 9.93
N PHE A 156 7.62 0.77 9.69
CA PHE A 156 6.96 -0.01 10.75
C PHE A 156 7.34 -1.51 10.78
N THR A 157 7.96 -2.02 9.71
CA THR A 157 8.39 -3.40 9.50
C THR A 157 9.85 -3.63 9.87
N SER A 158 10.60 -2.59 10.27
CA SER A 158 11.89 -2.73 10.96
C SER A 158 11.82 -3.50 12.30
N ALA A 159 10.68 -4.17 12.60
CA ALA A 159 10.50 -5.13 13.68
C ALA A 159 9.96 -6.54 13.29
N TRP A 160 9.44 -6.84 12.07
CA TRP A 160 9.02 -8.21 11.66
C TRP A 160 8.55 -8.33 10.18
N SER A 161 9.16 -9.17 9.34
CA SER A 161 8.86 -9.28 7.89
C SER A 161 8.09 -10.55 7.48
N ALA A 162 7.05 -10.38 6.66
CA ALA A 162 6.61 -11.35 5.65
C ALA A 162 6.13 -10.62 4.38
N PRO A 163 6.49 -11.07 3.16
CA PRO A 163 6.16 -10.39 1.91
C PRO A 163 4.70 -10.60 1.48
N GLY A 164 4.12 -9.63 0.76
CA GLY A 164 2.78 -9.67 0.20
C GLY A 164 2.75 -9.66 -1.34
N ASP A 165 1.78 -10.35 -1.95
CA ASP A 165 1.58 -10.43 -3.40
C ASP A 165 0.89 -9.18 -3.98
N ALA A 166 1.45 -8.65 -5.08
CA ALA A 166 0.90 -7.52 -5.83
C ALA A 166 -0.12 -7.98 -6.90
N SER A 167 -1.25 -7.27 -7.05
CA SER A 167 -2.27 -7.54 -8.08
C SER A 167 -2.34 -6.41 -9.12
N SER A 168 -2.29 -6.73 -10.42
CA SER A 168 -2.46 -5.79 -11.54
C SER A 168 -3.92 -5.76 -12.01
N GLY A 169 -4.63 -4.66 -11.81
CA GLY A 169 -6.02 -4.47 -12.25
C GLY A 169 -6.26 -3.00 -12.63
N SER A 170 -7.20 -2.73 -13.53
CA SER A 170 -7.60 -1.37 -13.90
C SER A 170 -8.60 -0.80 -12.88
N GLY A 171 -8.21 0.23 -12.14
CA GLY A 171 -9.05 0.80 -11.07
C GLY A 171 -8.37 1.92 -10.30
N SER A 172 -9.05 2.45 -9.27
CA SER A 172 -8.41 3.34 -8.29
C SER A 172 -7.57 2.50 -7.35
N PHE A 173 -6.31 2.87 -7.17
CA PHE A 173 -5.38 2.14 -6.33
C PHE A 173 -5.33 2.78 -4.95
N MET A 174 -5.23 1.94 -3.92
CA MET A 174 -5.38 2.35 -2.53
C MET A 174 -4.31 1.71 -1.67
N THR A 175 -3.73 2.48 -0.74
CA THR A 175 -2.91 1.94 0.36
C THR A 175 -3.81 1.78 1.58
N TYR A 176 -3.69 0.67 2.28
CA TYR A 176 -4.44 0.40 3.50
C TYR A 176 -3.56 -0.24 4.58
N VAL A 177 -4.07 -0.19 5.81
CA VAL A 177 -3.61 -1.02 6.93
C VAL A 177 -4.78 -1.87 7.39
N VAL A 178 -4.54 -3.15 7.63
CA VAL A 178 -5.50 -4.07 8.23
C VAL A 178 -4.97 -4.50 9.59
N TYR A 179 -5.82 -4.58 10.61
CA TYR A 179 -5.38 -4.92 11.96
C TYR A 179 -6.38 -5.82 12.69
N ARG A 180 -5.87 -6.53 13.69
CA ARG A 180 -6.63 -7.20 14.74
C ARG A 180 -6.12 -6.76 16.10
N SER A 181 -7.01 -6.23 16.92
CA SER A 181 -6.73 -5.86 18.30
C SER A 181 -6.89 -7.08 19.22
N PHE A 182 -6.01 -7.20 20.21
CA PHE A 182 -6.16 -8.19 21.29
C PHE A 182 -6.85 -7.61 22.53
N LYS A 183 -7.28 -6.34 22.50
CA LYS A 183 -8.03 -5.73 23.62
C LYS A 183 -9.40 -6.36 23.83
N HIS A 184 -9.99 -6.90 22.77
CA HIS A 184 -11.29 -7.55 22.82
C HIS A 184 -11.12 -9.03 22.48
N PRO A 185 -11.74 -9.95 23.25
CA PRO A 185 -11.79 -11.34 22.83
C PRO A 185 -12.47 -11.42 21.46
N PRO A 186 -12.08 -12.38 20.60
CA PRO A 186 -12.72 -12.57 19.31
C PRO A 186 -14.23 -12.67 19.54
N LYS A 187 -15.02 -11.81 18.86
CA LYS A 187 -16.47 -11.98 18.85
C LYS A 187 -16.71 -13.40 18.37
N GLU A 188 -17.29 -14.27 19.21
CA GLU A 188 -17.59 -15.64 18.84
C GLU A 188 -18.32 -15.61 17.50
N SER A 189 -17.61 -15.99 16.44
CA SER A 189 -18.19 -16.07 15.12
C SER A 189 -19.18 -17.22 15.22
N GLY A 190 -20.47 -16.89 15.28
CA GLY A 190 -21.54 -17.89 15.29
C GLY A 190 -21.18 -18.98 14.29
N THR A 191 -21.05 -20.20 14.80
CA THR A 191 -20.50 -21.38 14.12
C THR A 191 -20.65 -21.29 12.60
N PHE A 192 -19.54 -21.05 11.90
CA PHE A 192 -19.49 -21.15 10.44
C PHE A 192 -19.80 -22.59 10.06
N LYS A 193 -21.09 -22.90 9.84
CA LYS A 193 -21.51 -24.18 9.27
C LYS A 193 -20.97 -24.19 7.85
N ARG A 194 -19.92 -24.98 7.61
CA ARG A 194 -19.44 -25.24 6.24
C ARG A 194 -20.64 -25.72 5.42
N PRO A 195 -20.86 -25.17 4.21
CA PRO A 195 -21.91 -25.70 3.34
C PRO A 195 -21.65 -27.20 3.09
N PRO A 196 -22.71 -28.01 3.02
CA PRO A 196 -22.56 -29.44 2.71
C PRO A 196 -21.83 -29.59 1.38
N LYS A 197 -20.86 -30.50 1.33
CA LYS A 197 -20.22 -30.89 0.08
C LYS A 197 -21.30 -31.62 -0.75
N SER A 198 -21.68 -31.02 -1.87
CA SER A 198 -22.47 -31.67 -2.92
C SER A 198 -21.63 -32.70 -3.66
#